data_AF-A0A6L2ZVT9-F1
#
_entry.id   AF-A0A6L2ZVT9-F1
#
_cell.length_a   1.000
_cell.length_b   1.000
_cell.length_c   1.000
_cell.angle_alpha   90.00
_cell.angle_beta   90.00
_cell.angle_gamma   90.00
#
_symmetry.space_group_name_H-M   'P 1'
#
loop_
_entity.id
_entity.type
_entity.pdbx_description
1 polymer ?
#
loop_
_entity_poly.entity_id
_entity_poly.type
_entity_poly.pdbx_seq_one_letter_code
_entity_poly.pdbx_strand_id
1 'polypeptide(L)'
;MLTIIMLIILQQIDGNIIGPKLMSGALNVNPIIVIISISIGGAYFGILGMFVAVPVAALLKIIFMEYLEAKENKLSLAPHEI
;
A
#
# COMPACT_ATOMS: atom_id res chain seq x y z
N MET A 1 -0.20 36.18 8.38
CA MET A 1 -1.21 35.55 9.27
C MET A 1 -2.36 34.95 8.48
N LEU A 2 -3.03 35.71 7.60
CA LEU A 2 -4.10 35.19 6.72
C LEU A 2 -3.67 34.01 5.83
N THR A 3 -2.45 34.08 5.27
CA THR A 3 -1.86 33.01 4.46
C THR A 3 -1.71 31.70 5.24
N ILE A 4 -1.31 31.76 6.51
CA ILE A 4 -1.13 30.58 7.38
C ILE A 4 -2.49 29.92 7.64
N ILE A 5 -3.54 30.72 7.88
CA ILE A 5 -4.90 30.21 8.09
C ILE A 5 -5.41 29.50 6.84
N MET A 6 -5.20 30.09 5.66
CA MET A 6 -5.53 29.44 4.38
C MET A 6 -4.75 28.14 4.17
N LEU A 7 -3.44 28.11 4.46
CA LEU A 7 -2.63 26.90 4.35
C LEU A 7 -3.10 25.80 5.29
N ILE A 8 -3.50 26.13 6.53
CA ILE A 8 -4.04 25.15 7.48
C ILE A 8 -5.35 24.57 6.95
N ILE A 9 -6.27 25.41 6.45
CA ILE A 9 -7.53 24.95 5.86
C ILE A 9 -7.28 24.04 4.66
N LEU A 10 -6.36 24.44 3.78
CA LEU A 10 -6.03 23.70 2.57
C LEU A 10 -5.35 22.36 2.91
N GLN A 11 -4.40 22.35 3.85
CA GLN A 11 -3.79 21.12 4.38
C GLN A 11 -4.83 20.16 4.98
N GLN A 12 -5.82 20.67 5.70
CA GLN A 12 -6.87 19.83 6.29
C GLN A 12 -7.76 19.20 5.21
N ILE A 13 -8.07 19.94 4.14
CA ILE A 13 -8.84 19.43 3.00
C ILE A 13 -8.03 18.41 2.21
N ASP A 14 -6.75 18.71 1.94
CA ASP A 14 -5.86 17.83 1.21
C ASP A 14 -5.59 16.53 1.98
N GLY A 15 -5.26 16.62 3.26
CA GLY A 15 -4.92 15.46 4.09
C GLY A 15 -6.10 14.58 4.47
N ASN A 16 -7.29 15.15 4.70
CA ASN A 16 -8.43 14.39 5.24
C ASN A 16 -9.53 14.06 4.22
N ILE A 17 -9.59 14.74 3.07
CA ILE A 17 -10.64 14.52 2.05
C ILE A 17 -10.04 14.08 0.74
N ILE A 18 -9.15 14.90 0.17
CA ILE A 18 -8.62 14.69 -1.18
C ILE A 18 -7.68 13.48 -1.17
N GLY A 19 -6.73 13.44 -0.22
CA GLY A 19 -5.78 12.35 -0.03
C GLY A 19 -6.46 10.98 0.06
N PRO A 20 -7.37 10.74 1.01
CA PRO A 20 -8.08 9.45 1.12
C PRO A 20 -8.88 9.11 -0.13
N LYS A 21 -9.53 10.09 -0.77
CA LYS A 21 -10.33 9.84 -1.97
C LYS A 21 -9.47 9.38 -3.15
N LEU A 22 -8.30 10.01 -3.35
CA LEU A 22 -7.32 9.62 -4.37
C LEU A 22 -6.61 8.31 -4.04
N MET A 23 -6.28 8.08 -2.76
CA MET A 23 -5.50 6.92 -2.32
C MET A 23 -6.36 5.70 -1.97
N SER A 24 -7.69 5.83 -1.97
CA SER A 24 -8.66 4.81 -1.51
C SER A 24 -8.49 3.43 -2.18
N GLY A 25 -7.99 3.38 -3.41
CA GLY A 25 -7.71 2.12 -4.12
C GLY A 25 -6.24 1.68 -4.12
N ALA A 26 -5.30 2.57 -3.77
CA ALA A 26 -3.90 2.42 -4.14
C ALA A 26 -3.12 1.43 -3.25
N LEU A 27 -3.46 1.32 -1.97
CA LEU A 27 -2.71 0.49 -1.03
C LEU A 27 -3.64 -0.18 -0.01
N ASN A 28 -4.46 -1.12 -0.47
CA ASN A 28 -5.16 -2.07 0.40
C ASN A 28 -4.17 -3.08 1.02
N VAL A 29 -3.11 -2.60 1.66
CA VAL A 29 -2.12 -3.40 2.38
C VAL A 29 -2.66 -3.62 3.80
N ASN A 30 -2.80 -4.88 4.21
CA ASN A 30 -3.25 -5.19 5.56
C ASN A 30 -2.29 -4.55 6.59
N PRO A 31 -2.77 -3.78 7.59
CA PRO A 31 -1.93 -3.16 8.61
C PRO A 31 -0.98 -4.14 9.32
N ILE A 32 -1.40 -5.40 9.46
CA ILE A 32 -0.57 -6.47 10.04
C ILE A 32 0.69 -6.71 9.21
N ILE A 33 0.57 -6.72 7.87
CA ILE A 33 1.71 -6.89 6.95
C ILE A 33 2.69 -5.72 7.12
N VAL A 34 2.18 -4.50 7.29
CA VAL A 34 3.01 -3.31 7.51
C VAL A 34 3.79 -3.44 8.82
N ILE A 35 3.14 -3.83 9.92
CA ILE A 35 3.79 -4.02 11.23
C ILE A 35 4.87 -5.11 11.16
N ILE A 36 4.57 -6.25 10.53
CA ILE A 36 5.53 -7.35 10.37
C ILE A 36 6.73 -6.87 9.54
N SER A 37 6.48 -6.16 8.44
CA SER A 37 7.53 -5.68 7.55
C SER A 37 8.45 -4.68 8.26
N ILE A 38 7.88 -3.72 8.98
CA ILE A 38 8.64 -2.75 9.79
C ILE A 38 9.45 -3.48 10.87
N SER A 39 8.87 -4.48 11.53
CA SER A 39 9.56 -5.25 12.57
C SER A 39 10.78 -5.98 12.01
N ILE A 40 10.62 -6.63 10.85
CA ILE A 40 11.71 -7.33 10.15
C ILE A 40 12.77 -6.31 9.70
N GLY A 41 12.38 -5.28 8.94
CA GLY A 41 13.32 -4.29 8.42
C GLY A 41 14.06 -3.55 9.54
N GLY A 42 13.34 -3.19 10.61
CA GLY A 42 13.89 -2.60 11.81
C GLY A 42 14.89 -3.47 12.55
N ALA A 43 14.62 -4.77 12.66
CA ALA A 43 15.54 -5.72 13.31
C ALA A 43 16.86 -5.89 12.53
N TYR A 44 16.83 -5.88 11.19
CA TYR A 44 18.02 -6.11 10.37
C TYR A 44 18.80 -4.84 10.02
N PHE A 45 18.11 -3.73 9.76
CA PHE A 45 18.73 -2.50 9.21
C PHE A 45 18.37 -1.24 10.02
N GLY A 46 17.78 -1.39 11.21
CA GLY A 46 17.42 -0.29 12.09
C GLY A 46 16.39 0.67 11.47
N ILE A 47 16.53 1.96 11.76
CA ILE A 47 15.58 3.01 11.33
C ILE A 47 15.45 3.05 9.79
N LEU A 48 16.57 2.92 9.07
CA LEU A 48 16.56 2.90 7.60
C LEU A 48 15.78 1.68 7.08
N GLY A 49 15.93 0.53 7.74
CA GLY A 49 15.15 -0.67 7.45
C GLY A 49 13.66 -0.50 7.64
N MET A 50 13.23 0.20 8.69
CA MET A 50 11.81 0.48 8.93
C MET A 50 11.21 1.36 7.82
N PHE A 51 11.94 2.37 7.35
CA PHE A 51 11.49 3.26 6.27
C PHE A 51 11.34 2.53 4.94
N VAL A 52 12.31 1.68 4.59
CA VAL A 52 12.31 0.94 3.31
C VAL A 52 11.43 -0.31 3.35
N ALA A 53 11.15 -0.88 4.53
CA ALA A 53 10.34 -2.10 4.64
C ALA A 53 8.92 -1.96 4.10
N VAL A 54 8.27 -0.82 4.36
CA VAL A 54 6.88 -0.58 3.92
C VAL A 54 6.75 -0.55 2.38
N PRO A 55 7.52 0.26 1.63
CA PRO A 55 7.43 0.27 0.18
C PRO A 55 7.83 -1.08 -0.45
N VAL A 56 8.81 -1.79 0.12
CA VAL A 56 9.18 -3.13 -0.35
C VAL A 56 8.04 -4.14 -0.15
N ALA A 57 7.40 -4.12 1.02
CA ALA A 57 6.26 -5.00 1.29
C ALA A 57 5.06 -4.71 0.38
N ALA A 58 4.79 -3.42 0.10
CA ALA A 58 3.76 -3.02 -0.86
C ALA A 58 4.07 -3.55 -2.27
N LEU A 59 5.32 -3.42 -2.72
CA LEU A 59 5.76 -3.93 -4.03
C LEU A 59 5.60 -5.45 -4.13
N LEU A 60 6.06 -6.19 -3.12
CA LEU A 60 5.93 -7.66 -3.06
C LEU A 60 4.46 -8.09 -3.12
N LYS A 61 3.58 -7.38 -2.42
CA LYS A 61 2.13 -7.66 -2.44
C LYS A 61 1.55 -7.46 -3.84
N ILE A 62 1.92 -6.40 -4.55
CA ILE A 62 1.44 -6.13 -5.92
C ILE A 62 1.88 -7.26 -6.84
N ILE A 63 3.16 -7.62 -6.83
CA ILE A 63 3.71 -8.72 -7.65
C ILE A 63 2.99 -10.04 -7.34
N PHE A 64 2.73 -10.33 -6.06
CA PHE A 64 2.05 -11.55 -5.66
C PHE A 64 0.58 -11.58 -6.10
N MET A 65 -0.12 -10.45 -6.01
CA MET A 65 -1.50 -10.32 -6.48
C MET A 65 -1.59 -10.50 -8.00
N GLU A 66 -0.73 -9.83 -8.76
CA GLU A 66 -0.66 -9.98 -10.23
C GLU A 66 -0.34 -11.43 -10.64
N TYR A 67 0.57 -12.09 -9.91
CA TYR A 67 0.91 -13.49 -10.18
C TYR A 67 -0.26 -14.45 -9.91
N LEU A 68 -0.99 -14.24 -8.81
CA LEU A 68 -2.17 -15.05 -8.49
C LEU A 68 -3.29 -14.86 -9.50
N GLU A 69 -3.58 -13.62 -9.90
CA GLU A 69 -4.59 -13.29 -10.89
C GLU A 69 -4.24 -13.90 -12.26
N ALA A 70 -2.97 -13.82 -12.66
CA ALA A 70 -2.48 -14.48 -13.88
C ALA A 70 -2.60 -16.01 -13.84
N LYS A 71 -2.50 -16.63 -12.66
CA LYS A 71 -2.69 -18.08 -12.47
C LYS A 71 -4.17 -18.48 -12.53
N GLU A 72 -5.04 -17.69 -11.89
CA GLU A 72 -6.49 -17.93 -11.87
C GLU A 72 -7.09 -17.83 -13.28
N ASN A 73 -6.67 -16.82 -14.07
CA ASN A 73 -7.11 -16.67 -15.45
C ASN A 73 -6.73 -17.88 -16.33
N LYS A 74 -5.53 -18.44 -16.14
CA LYS A 74 -5.11 -19.66 -16.86
C LYS A 74 -5.90 -20.91 -16.45
N LEU A 75 -6.34 -20.98 -15.18
CA LEU A 75 -7.14 -22.09 -14.68
C LEU A 75 -8.61 -22.00 -15.15
N SER A 76 -9.14 -20.78 -15.28
CA SER A 76 -10.51 -20.54 -15.79
C SER A 76 -10.66 -20.79 -17.30
N LEU A 77 -9.54 -20.92 -18.03
CA LEU A 77 -9.47 -21.31 -19.44
C LEU A 77 -9.13 -22.81 -19.63
N ALA A 78 -8.82 -23.52 -18.54
CA ALA A 78 -8.76 -24.98 -18.58
C ALA A 78 -10.20 -25.49 -18.64
N PRO A 79 -10.61 -26.19 -19.70
CA PRO A 79 -12.02 -26.45 -20.02
C PRO A 79 -12.77 -27.12 -18.87
N HIS A 80 -14.04 -26.77 -18.77
CA HIS A 80 -15.09 -27.65 -18.27
C HIS A 80 -15.13 -28.92 -19.16
N GLU A 81 -14.15 -29.81 -18.99
CA GLU A 81 -14.31 -31.22 -19.30
C GLU A 81 -14.83 -31.88 -18.02
N ILE A 82 -16.16 -31.95 -17.92
CA ILE A 82 -17.04 -33.12 -17.67
C ILE A 82 -18.46 -32.57 -17.55
#